data_AF-A0A497HNJ2-F1
#
_entry.id   AF-A0A497HNJ2-F1
#
_cell.length_a   1.000
_cell.length_b   1.000
_cell.length_c   1.000
_cell.angle_alpha   90.00
_cell.angle_beta   90.00
_cell.angle_gamma   90.00
#
_symmetry.space_group_name_H-M   'P 1'
#
loop_
_entity.id
_entity.type
_entity.pdbx_description
1 polymer ?
#
loop_
_entity_poly.entity_id
_entity_poly.type
_entity_poly.pdbx_seq_one_letter_code
_entity_poly.pdbx_strand_id
1 'polypeptide(L)'
;MSTRPSPLLSNVSYQCLHPYPFPPLLPCPFFKAVPRRPTPILRMRARDDDMEDDIIGCRRRYEGRQYRRQVGQQIRQLRQQHMMINLLNLRADHVVSNTPFNDSGWGADKVKDDNPRFKYGTPPDNNGNYVWIQHYIYHLAPNGKAGFVMASGALSGGSIEGEIRKKIIEGDPIYGIIATPAKLFYTVSILVSILFLRKSKPEYMKRKVLFVYAKQMFKPISRRQVVFTDEHIARIVEKFRMFEAGDPEEKINELGFAKVATIEEIESFD
;
A
#
# COMPACT_ATOMS: atom_id res chain seq x y z
N MET A 1 12.11 51.19 32.89
CA MET A 1 10.93 50.90 32.04
C MET A 1 11.25 49.61 31.28
N SER A 2 10.83 48.40 31.70
CA SER A 2 9.44 47.87 31.74
C SER A 2 8.83 47.92 30.32
N THR A 3 8.46 46.85 29.62
CA THR A 3 8.00 45.50 30.00
C THR A 3 8.14 44.46 28.86
N ARG A 4 8.63 43.27 29.24
CA ARG A 4 8.29 41.86 28.89
C ARG A 4 7.80 41.39 27.49
N PRO A 5 8.24 40.18 27.06
CA PRO A 5 7.75 39.40 25.91
C PRO A 5 6.75 38.26 26.29
N SER A 6 6.22 37.55 25.26
CA SER A 6 5.68 36.14 25.18
C SER A 6 4.23 36.03 24.63
N PRO A 7 3.66 34.83 24.36
CA PRO A 7 4.00 33.79 23.35
C PRO A 7 2.74 33.23 22.59
N LEU A 8 2.92 32.33 21.60
CA LEU A 8 2.18 31.05 21.40
C LEU A 8 1.96 30.58 19.93
N LEU A 9 2.23 29.28 19.78
CA LEU A 9 1.93 28.30 18.74
C LEU A 9 0.53 28.37 18.10
N SER A 10 0.39 28.01 16.81
CA SER A 10 -0.39 26.83 16.38
C SER A 10 -0.52 26.67 14.85
N ASN A 11 -0.26 25.43 14.41
CA ASN A 11 -0.98 24.62 13.42
C ASN A 11 -1.29 25.13 12.00
N VAL A 12 -0.63 24.42 11.08
CA VAL A 12 -1.00 24.12 9.69
C VAL A 12 -2.50 23.87 9.50
N SER A 13 -3.10 24.57 8.54
CA SER A 13 -4.29 24.09 7.81
C SER A 13 -4.31 24.72 6.41
N TYR A 14 -3.87 23.96 5.40
CA TYR A 14 -4.14 24.31 4.01
C TYR A 14 -5.60 23.96 3.70
N GLN A 15 -6.44 24.98 3.63
CA GLN A 15 -7.77 24.91 3.02
C GLN A 15 -7.60 24.70 1.50
N CYS A 16 -7.83 23.49 1.02
CA CYS A 16 -8.14 23.27 -0.39
C CYS A 16 -9.56 23.80 -0.66
N LEU A 17 -9.64 25.01 -1.21
CA LEU A 17 -10.84 25.54 -1.84
C LEU A 17 -11.10 24.74 -3.13
N HIS A 18 -12.21 24.01 -3.18
CA HIS A 18 -12.77 23.46 -4.42
C HIS A 18 -13.82 24.44 -4.97
N PRO A 19 -13.65 24.98 -6.19
CA PRO A 19 -14.76 25.38 -7.03
C PRO A 19 -15.04 24.24 -8.02
N TYR A 20 -16.22 23.62 -7.96
CA TYR A 20 -17.07 23.29 -9.12
C TYR A 20 -18.20 22.33 -8.68
N PRO A 21 -19.40 22.48 -9.25
CA PRO A 21 -20.65 21.90 -8.75
C PRO A 21 -20.85 20.47 -9.25
N PHE A 22 -21.43 19.62 -8.40
CA PHE A 22 -21.91 18.28 -8.74
C PHE A 22 -23.09 18.35 -9.73
N PRO A 23 -23.22 17.41 -10.69
CA PRO A 23 -24.44 17.26 -11.49
C PRO A 23 -25.58 16.64 -10.64
N PRO A 24 -26.85 16.96 -10.95
CA PRO A 24 -27.99 16.57 -10.13
C PRO A 24 -28.27 15.06 -10.22
N LEU A 25 -28.42 14.43 -9.06
CA LEU A 25 -28.90 13.05 -8.92
C LEU A 25 -30.41 13.00 -9.19
N LEU A 26 -30.83 12.02 -9.99
CA LEU A 26 -32.22 11.68 -10.26
C LEU A 26 -32.99 11.34 -8.96
N PRO A 27 -34.29 11.67 -8.86
CA PRO A 27 -35.06 11.52 -7.64
C PRO A 27 -35.53 10.07 -7.46
N CYS A 28 -35.17 9.45 -6.33
CA CYS A 28 -35.83 8.23 -5.85
C CYS A 28 -36.80 8.61 -4.71
N PRO A 29 -38.09 8.26 -4.78
CA PRO A 29 -39.11 8.72 -3.86
C PRO A 29 -39.11 7.92 -2.55
N PHE A 30 -39.68 8.51 -1.50
CA PHE A 30 -39.90 7.98 -0.13
C PHE A 30 -38.77 8.16 0.89
N PHE A 31 -38.74 9.36 1.50
CA PHE A 31 -38.38 9.53 2.91
C PHE A 31 -39.30 10.58 3.54
N LYS A 32 -40.14 10.18 4.51
CA LYS A 32 -40.69 11.08 5.52
C LYS A 32 -39.69 11.12 6.69
N ALA A 33 -39.25 12.31 7.05
CA ALA A 33 -38.38 12.58 8.19
C ALA A 33 -39.12 12.44 9.52
N VAL A 34 -38.47 11.89 10.55
CA VAL A 34 -38.89 12.04 11.96
C VAL A 34 -37.64 12.28 12.84
N PRO A 35 -37.66 13.20 13.83
CA PRO A 35 -36.47 13.74 14.50
C PRO A 35 -36.02 12.96 15.75
N ARG A 36 -34.86 13.36 16.29
CA ARG A 36 -34.07 12.67 17.35
C ARG A 36 -34.48 12.93 18.81
N ARG A 37 -34.11 11.94 19.65
CA ARG A 37 -33.74 11.90 21.10
C ARG A 37 -34.85 11.46 22.09
N PRO A 38 -34.55 10.96 23.32
CA PRO A 38 -33.35 10.31 23.89
C PRO A 38 -33.64 8.91 24.51
N THR A 39 -32.62 8.10 24.81
CA THR A 39 -32.70 6.77 25.50
C THR A 39 -33.28 6.88 26.92
N PRO A 40 -33.98 5.86 27.50
CA PRO A 40 -33.28 4.75 28.18
C PRO A 40 -34.04 3.39 28.25
N ILE A 41 -33.34 2.37 28.79
CA ILE A 41 -33.82 1.09 29.35
C ILE A 41 -34.03 -0.10 28.39
N LEU A 42 -33.16 -1.09 28.61
CA LEU A 42 -33.24 -2.48 28.18
C LEU A 42 -34.51 -3.15 28.76
N ARG A 43 -35.39 -3.67 27.90
CA ARG A 43 -36.36 -4.72 28.26
C ARG A 43 -36.39 -5.77 27.16
N MET A 44 -35.81 -6.94 27.43
CA MET A 44 -36.02 -8.15 26.65
C MET A 44 -37.44 -8.69 26.91
N ARG A 45 -38.21 -8.92 25.85
CA ARG A 45 -39.20 -10.00 25.77
C ARG A 45 -39.05 -10.65 24.40
N ALA A 46 -38.71 -11.93 24.39
CA ALA A 46 -38.84 -12.80 23.23
C ALA A 46 -40.29 -13.30 23.17
N ARG A 47 -40.90 -13.23 21.99
CA ARG A 47 -42.00 -14.11 21.59
C ARG A 47 -41.80 -14.45 20.13
N ASP A 48 -41.86 -15.75 19.87
CA ASP A 48 -41.72 -16.39 18.58
C ASP A 48 -42.83 -15.94 17.65
N ASP A 49 -42.48 -15.07 16.71
CA ASP A 49 -43.06 -14.93 15.38
C ASP A 49 -41.93 -14.33 14.52
N ASP A 50 -41.88 -14.68 13.24
CA ASP A 50 -40.96 -14.17 12.20
C ASP A 50 -39.70 -15.01 11.86
N MET A 51 -39.84 -16.32 11.71
CA MET A 51 -38.85 -17.14 10.98
C MET A 51 -38.69 -16.69 9.50
N GLU A 52 -39.72 -16.08 8.91
CA GLU A 52 -39.66 -15.45 7.57
C GLU A 52 -38.86 -14.13 7.56
N ASP A 53 -38.92 -13.30 8.61
CA ASP A 53 -38.06 -12.10 8.69
C ASP A 53 -36.61 -12.44 9.03
N ASP A 54 -36.34 -13.59 9.65
CA ASP A 54 -34.97 -14.08 9.81
C ASP A 54 -34.39 -14.64 8.50
N ILE A 55 -35.19 -15.24 7.62
CA ILE A 55 -34.76 -15.66 6.27
C ILE A 55 -34.60 -14.44 5.35
N ILE A 56 -35.55 -13.50 5.35
CA ILE A 56 -35.47 -12.22 4.61
C ILE A 56 -34.36 -11.33 5.19
N GLY A 57 -34.14 -11.36 6.50
CA GLY A 57 -33.08 -10.66 7.22
C GLY A 57 -31.69 -11.27 7.03
N CYS A 58 -31.59 -12.59 6.84
CA CYS A 58 -30.36 -13.24 6.38
C CYS A 58 -30.09 -12.93 4.90
N ARG A 59 -31.11 -12.91 4.05
CA ARG A 59 -31.00 -12.53 2.63
C ARG A 59 -30.56 -11.07 2.44
N ARG A 60 -31.18 -10.12 3.17
CA ARG A 60 -30.77 -8.69 3.18
C ARG A 60 -29.39 -8.47 3.82
N ARG A 61 -28.96 -9.29 4.79
CA ARG A 61 -27.59 -9.21 5.37
C ARG A 61 -26.53 -9.84 4.48
N TYR A 62 -26.86 -10.81 3.63
CA TYR A 62 -25.97 -11.36 2.62
C TYR A 62 -25.87 -10.46 1.39
N GLU A 63 -27.02 -10.01 0.85
CA GLU A 63 -27.09 -9.08 -0.28
C GLU A 63 -26.53 -7.70 0.09
N GLY A 64 -26.75 -7.22 1.33
CA GLY A 64 -26.16 -5.96 1.81
C GLY A 64 -24.66 -6.04 2.15
N ARG A 65 -24.09 -7.24 2.37
CA ARG A 65 -22.63 -7.45 2.47
C ARG A 65 -22.00 -7.62 1.10
N GLN A 66 -22.65 -8.35 0.19
CA GLN A 66 -22.27 -8.49 -1.20
C GLN A 66 -22.29 -7.13 -1.91
N TYR A 67 -23.39 -6.37 -1.80
CA TYR A 67 -23.54 -5.03 -2.35
C TYR A 67 -22.56 -4.03 -1.73
N ARG A 68 -22.34 -4.01 -0.40
CA ARG A 68 -21.29 -3.15 0.20
C ARG A 68 -19.88 -3.56 -0.19
N ARG A 69 -19.63 -4.85 -0.41
CA ARG A 69 -18.35 -5.33 -0.95
C ARG A 69 -18.18 -4.91 -2.40
N GLN A 70 -19.22 -5.05 -3.22
CA GLN A 70 -19.23 -4.76 -4.65
C GLN A 70 -19.18 -3.26 -4.92
N VAL A 71 -20.02 -2.45 -4.25
CA VAL A 71 -19.94 -0.98 -4.25
C VAL A 71 -18.64 -0.50 -3.62
N GLY A 72 -18.15 -1.14 -2.56
CA GLY A 72 -16.85 -0.83 -2.00
C GLY A 72 -15.69 -1.15 -2.95
N GLN A 73 -15.78 -2.27 -3.69
CA GLN A 73 -14.83 -2.64 -4.74
C GLN A 73 -14.90 -1.67 -5.91
N GLN A 74 -16.11 -1.30 -6.34
CA GLN A 74 -16.34 -0.38 -7.44
C GLN A 74 -15.92 1.04 -7.08
N ILE A 75 -16.14 1.52 -5.85
CA ILE A 75 -15.61 2.81 -5.36
C ILE A 75 -14.08 2.76 -5.24
N ARG A 76 -13.50 1.63 -4.80
CA ARG A 76 -12.03 1.45 -4.81
C ARG A 76 -11.48 1.46 -6.22
N GLN A 77 -12.11 0.76 -7.15
CA GLN A 77 -11.76 0.67 -8.56
C GLN A 77 -11.90 2.04 -9.25
N LEU A 78 -12.98 2.77 -8.97
CA LEU A 78 -13.20 4.14 -9.45
C LEU A 78 -12.18 5.13 -8.87
N ARG A 79 -11.78 4.97 -7.60
CA ARG A 79 -10.69 5.77 -7.00
C ARG A 79 -9.33 5.41 -7.57
N GLN A 80 -9.04 4.13 -7.82
CA GLN A 80 -7.82 3.69 -8.49
C GLN A 80 -7.76 4.23 -9.92
N GLN A 81 -8.86 4.13 -10.69
CA GLN A 81 -8.98 4.68 -12.04
C GLN A 81 -8.84 6.21 -12.05
N HIS A 82 -9.47 6.94 -11.11
CA HIS A 82 -9.29 8.39 -10.98
C HIS A 82 -7.85 8.79 -10.56
N MET A 83 -7.24 8.04 -9.63
CA MET A 83 -5.85 8.26 -9.19
C MET A 83 -4.88 8.02 -10.35
N MET A 84 -5.19 7.06 -11.23
CA MET A 84 -4.40 6.77 -12.42
C MET A 84 -4.55 7.82 -13.53
N ILE A 85 -5.55 8.71 -13.52
CA ILE A 85 -5.77 9.66 -14.63
C ILE A 85 -5.43 11.10 -14.23
N ASN A 86 -5.70 11.53 -12.98
CA ASN A 86 -5.58 12.94 -12.58
C ASN A 86 -4.26 13.35 -11.88
N LEU A 87 -3.29 12.44 -11.76
CA LEU A 87 -2.03 12.70 -11.04
C LEU A 87 -0.78 12.74 -11.92
N LEU A 88 -0.90 12.73 -13.26
CA LEU A 88 0.26 12.64 -14.18
C LEU A 88 1.44 13.59 -13.83
N ASN A 89 1.14 14.76 -13.29
CA ASN A 89 2.14 15.78 -12.92
C ASN A 89 2.61 15.72 -11.45
N LEU A 90 1.98 14.91 -10.59
CA LEU A 90 2.41 14.78 -9.20
C LEU A 90 3.80 14.12 -9.15
N ARG A 91 4.70 14.78 -8.41
CA ARG A 91 6.01 14.25 -8.01
C ARG A 91 6.10 14.34 -6.50
N ALA A 92 6.14 13.20 -5.83
CA ALA A 92 6.15 13.09 -4.38
C ALA A 92 7.56 12.81 -3.87
N ASP A 93 7.94 13.46 -2.77
CA ASP A 93 9.18 13.16 -2.05
C ASP A 93 9.08 11.83 -1.30
N HIS A 94 7.89 11.50 -0.80
CA HIS A 94 7.65 10.30 -0.02
C HIS A 94 6.33 9.64 -0.45
N VAL A 95 6.38 8.33 -0.70
CA VAL A 95 5.19 7.52 -0.96
C VAL A 95 5.16 6.36 0.03
N VAL A 96 4.07 6.22 0.77
CA VAL A 96 3.82 5.05 1.62
C VAL A 96 2.49 4.44 1.24
N SER A 97 2.47 3.14 0.96
CA SER A 97 1.26 2.51 0.41
C SER A 97 1.14 1.02 0.76
N ASN A 98 -0.12 0.57 0.77
CA ASN A 98 -0.51 -0.83 0.84
C ASN A 98 -1.61 -1.06 -0.21
N THR A 99 -1.20 -1.31 -1.44
CA THR A 99 -2.11 -1.49 -2.57
C THR A 99 -2.76 -2.87 -2.60
N PRO A 100 -3.88 -3.05 -3.31
CA PRO A 100 -4.42 -4.37 -3.57
C PRO A 100 -3.39 -5.25 -4.26
N PHE A 101 -3.24 -6.47 -3.75
CA PHE A 101 -2.30 -7.46 -4.28
C PHE A 101 -2.96 -8.28 -5.38
N ASN A 102 -2.20 -8.60 -6.43
CA ASN A 102 -2.62 -9.48 -7.52
C ASN A 102 -3.96 -9.03 -8.16
N ASP A 103 -4.13 -7.72 -8.32
CA ASP A 103 -5.38 -7.14 -8.84
C ASP A 103 -5.56 -7.55 -10.31
N SER A 104 -6.66 -8.20 -10.63
CA SER A 104 -6.99 -8.64 -11.99
C SER A 104 -8.05 -7.74 -12.60
N GLY A 105 -8.04 -7.57 -13.93
CA GLY A 105 -8.95 -6.64 -14.60
C GLY A 105 -8.63 -5.18 -14.26
N TRP A 106 -7.35 -4.86 -14.08
CA TRP A 106 -6.92 -3.50 -13.74
C TRP A 106 -7.12 -2.53 -14.92
N GLY A 107 -7.36 -3.05 -16.13
CA GLY A 107 -7.75 -2.30 -17.31
C GLY A 107 -6.59 -2.08 -18.26
N ALA A 108 -5.80 -3.13 -18.53
CA ALA A 108 -4.69 -3.08 -19.47
C ALA A 108 -5.12 -2.61 -20.86
N ASP A 109 -6.32 -3.01 -21.31
CA ASP A 109 -6.96 -2.62 -22.57
C ASP A 109 -7.25 -1.11 -22.69
N LYS A 110 -7.36 -0.41 -21.55
CA LYS A 110 -7.70 1.02 -21.49
C LYS A 110 -6.47 1.91 -21.41
N VAL A 111 -5.29 1.32 -21.28
CA VAL A 111 -4.05 2.09 -21.24
C VAL A 111 -3.48 2.22 -22.64
N LYS A 112 -3.18 3.46 -23.02
CA LYS A 112 -2.44 3.76 -24.25
C LYS A 112 -1.02 3.19 -24.18
N ASP A 113 -0.52 2.71 -25.30
CA ASP A 113 0.83 2.14 -25.44
C ASP A 113 1.95 3.12 -25.02
N ASP A 114 1.69 4.43 -25.13
CA ASP A 114 2.65 5.51 -24.82
C ASP A 114 2.59 5.99 -23.36
N ASN A 115 1.86 5.30 -22.47
CA ASN A 115 1.72 5.73 -21.09
C ASN A 115 3.09 5.74 -20.37
N PRO A 116 3.58 6.90 -19.92
CA PRO A 116 4.96 7.05 -19.44
C PRO A 116 5.20 6.33 -18.10
N ARG A 117 4.15 5.87 -17.42
CA ARG A 117 4.28 5.04 -16.22
C ARG A 117 4.85 3.67 -16.52
N PHE A 118 4.53 3.10 -17.67
CA PHE A 118 4.92 1.74 -18.02
C PHE A 118 6.25 1.69 -18.78
N LYS A 119 7.22 2.50 -18.35
CA LYS A 119 8.58 2.56 -18.91
C LYS A 119 9.25 1.18 -19.02
N TYR A 120 8.96 0.28 -18.09
CA TYR A 120 9.60 -1.03 -18.02
C TYR A 120 8.78 -2.12 -18.73
N GLY A 121 7.60 -1.78 -19.26
CA GLY A 121 6.68 -2.68 -19.96
C GLY A 121 5.30 -2.71 -19.31
N THR A 122 4.29 -3.05 -20.10
CA THR A 122 2.90 -3.15 -19.65
C THR A 122 2.67 -4.50 -18.94
N PRO A 123 2.28 -4.53 -17.66
CA PRO A 123 1.97 -5.77 -16.94
C PRO A 123 0.77 -6.51 -17.55
N PRO A 124 0.63 -7.83 -17.34
CA PRO A 124 -0.56 -8.55 -17.78
C PRO A 124 -1.80 -8.12 -16.98
N ASP A 125 -2.99 -8.18 -17.60
CA ASP A 125 -4.25 -7.70 -16.98
C ASP A 125 -4.68 -8.56 -15.77
N ASN A 126 -4.16 -9.78 -15.65
CA ASN A 126 -4.45 -10.69 -14.55
C ASN A 126 -3.62 -10.44 -13.27
N ASN A 127 -2.64 -9.53 -13.30
CA ASN A 127 -1.82 -9.19 -12.14
C ASN A 127 -1.34 -7.72 -12.14
N GLY A 128 -1.95 -6.91 -11.28
CA GLY A 128 -1.66 -5.49 -11.13
C GLY A 128 -0.43 -5.15 -10.26
N ASN A 129 0.35 -6.11 -9.78
CA ASN A 129 1.49 -5.81 -8.88
C ASN A 129 2.49 -4.83 -9.52
N TYR A 130 2.92 -5.13 -10.76
CA TYR A 130 3.85 -4.27 -11.50
C TYR A 130 3.21 -2.99 -12.04
N VAL A 131 1.88 -2.87 -12.01
CA VAL A 131 1.20 -1.59 -12.29
C VAL A 131 1.50 -0.62 -11.16
N TRP A 132 1.34 -1.06 -9.92
CA TRP A 132 1.58 -0.24 -8.73
C TRP A 132 3.06 0.11 -8.55
N ILE A 133 3.97 -0.85 -8.73
CA ILE A 133 5.41 -0.60 -8.63
C ILE A 133 5.84 0.48 -9.62
N GLN A 134 5.46 0.35 -10.89
CA GLN A 134 5.80 1.32 -11.92
C GLN A 134 5.11 2.68 -11.71
N HIS A 135 3.87 2.67 -11.22
CA HIS A 135 3.16 3.88 -10.81
C HIS A 135 3.95 4.66 -9.74
N TYR A 136 4.45 3.99 -8.70
CA TYR A 136 5.29 4.63 -7.69
C TYR A 136 6.59 5.17 -8.29
N ILE A 137 7.30 4.38 -9.11
CA ILE A 137 8.55 4.82 -9.76
C ILE A 137 8.31 6.11 -10.57
N TYR A 138 7.19 6.20 -11.28
CA TYR A 138 6.85 7.37 -12.10
C TYR A 138 6.53 8.62 -11.27
N HIS A 139 5.78 8.47 -10.17
CA HIS A 139 5.36 9.59 -9.33
C HIS A 139 6.39 10.03 -8.29
N LEU A 140 7.55 9.38 -8.17
CA LEU A 140 8.62 9.86 -7.30
C LEU A 140 9.31 11.10 -7.88
N ALA A 141 9.50 12.12 -7.04
CA ALA A 141 10.41 13.22 -7.30
C ALA A 141 11.86 12.72 -7.46
N PRO A 142 12.79 13.50 -8.05
CA PRO A 142 14.17 13.06 -8.27
C PRO A 142 14.89 12.54 -7.02
N ASN A 143 14.63 13.13 -5.85
CA ASN A 143 15.17 12.69 -4.56
C ASN A 143 14.17 11.87 -3.73
N GLY A 144 13.04 11.50 -4.32
CA GLY A 144 11.94 10.86 -3.62
C GLY A 144 12.22 9.40 -3.28
N LYS A 145 11.58 8.95 -2.19
CA LYS A 145 11.60 7.58 -1.70
C LYS A 145 10.18 7.01 -1.60
N ALA A 146 10.03 5.72 -1.83
CA ALA A 146 8.79 5.01 -1.57
C ALA A 146 9.03 3.81 -0.65
N GLY A 147 8.07 3.51 0.21
CA GLY A 147 8.00 2.27 0.98
C GLY A 147 6.59 1.68 0.86
N PHE A 148 6.46 0.48 0.33
CA PHE A 148 5.14 -0.12 0.14
C PHE A 148 5.17 -1.62 0.32
N VAL A 149 4.01 -2.16 0.64
CA VAL A 149 3.81 -3.61 0.79
C VAL A 149 3.45 -4.19 -0.57
N MET A 150 4.03 -5.34 -0.88
CA MET A 150 3.69 -6.13 -2.07
C MET A 150 3.61 -7.62 -1.72
N ALA A 151 2.83 -8.38 -2.49
CA ALA A 151 2.87 -9.83 -2.41
C ALA A 151 4.28 -10.34 -2.72
N SER A 152 4.78 -11.30 -1.94
CA SER A 152 6.13 -11.84 -2.14
C SER A 152 6.29 -12.52 -3.50
N GLY A 153 5.20 -13.01 -4.09
CA GLY A 153 5.20 -13.56 -5.45
C GLY A 153 5.61 -12.55 -6.53
N ALA A 154 5.48 -11.23 -6.28
CA ALA A 154 5.98 -10.22 -7.20
C ALA A 154 7.52 -10.29 -7.37
N LEU A 155 8.24 -10.78 -6.35
CA LEU A 155 9.70 -10.92 -6.40
C LEU A 155 10.16 -12.11 -7.26
N SER A 156 9.28 -13.05 -7.59
CA SER A 156 9.61 -14.30 -8.29
C SER A 156 8.71 -14.59 -9.50
N GLY A 157 7.91 -13.62 -9.95
CA GLY A 157 7.02 -13.79 -11.11
C GLY A 157 7.80 -14.09 -12.39
N GLY A 158 7.30 -14.99 -13.23
CA GLY A 158 7.93 -15.33 -14.52
C GLY A 158 7.37 -14.53 -15.70
N SER A 159 7.77 -14.90 -16.92
CA SER A 159 7.23 -14.34 -18.17
C SER A 159 7.34 -12.81 -18.22
N ILE A 160 6.30 -12.11 -18.63
CA ILE A 160 6.25 -10.64 -18.76
C ILE A 160 6.60 -9.93 -17.44
N GLU A 161 6.14 -10.45 -16.28
CA GLU A 161 6.47 -9.86 -14.98
C GLU A 161 7.97 -10.01 -14.65
N GLY A 162 8.59 -11.11 -15.08
CA GLY A 162 10.04 -11.32 -14.99
C GLY A 162 10.82 -10.31 -15.81
N GLU A 163 10.41 -10.07 -17.06
CA GLU A 163 11.03 -9.06 -17.93
C GLU A 163 10.91 -7.64 -17.38
N ILE A 164 9.73 -7.29 -16.82
CA ILE A 164 9.53 -5.99 -16.17
C ILE A 164 10.41 -5.91 -14.91
N ARG A 165 10.48 -6.98 -14.10
CA ARG A 165 11.35 -7.02 -12.91
C ARG A 165 12.80 -6.78 -13.27
N LYS A 166 13.31 -7.48 -14.28
CA LYS A 166 14.69 -7.35 -14.77
C LYS A 166 15.00 -5.91 -15.14
N LYS A 167 14.16 -5.29 -15.99
CA LYS A 167 14.34 -3.88 -16.40
C LYS A 167 14.24 -2.90 -15.23
N ILE A 168 13.39 -3.19 -14.23
CA ILE A 168 13.32 -2.39 -13.01
C ILE A 168 14.63 -2.52 -12.23
N ILE A 169 15.14 -3.73 -12.00
CA ILE A 169 16.40 -3.96 -11.28
C ILE A 169 17.56 -3.25 -12.00
N GLU A 170 17.68 -3.41 -13.32
CA GLU A 170 18.68 -2.73 -14.16
C GLU A 170 18.57 -1.20 -14.08
N GLY A 171 17.33 -0.69 -14.00
CA GLY A 171 17.05 0.74 -13.82
C GLY A 171 17.37 1.28 -12.42
N ASP A 172 17.76 0.42 -11.48
CA ASP A 172 18.24 0.72 -10.14
C ASP A 172 17.33 1.55 -9.20
N PRO A 173 15.98 1.55 -9.29
CA PRO A 173 15.15 2.31 -8.36
C PRO A 173 14.92 1.56 -7.04
N ILE A 174 15.07 0.23 -6.98
CA ILE A 174 14.86 -0.57 -5.77
C ILE A 174 16.12 -0.43 -4.90
N TYR A 175 16.00 0.08 -3.67
CA TYR A 175 17.15 0.18 -2.77
C TYR A 175 17.05 -0.72 -1.54
N GLY A 176 15.87 -1.25 -1.23
CA GLY A 176 15.76 -2.23 -0.17
C GLY A 176 14.52 -3.11 -0.26
N ILE A 177 14.62 -4.33 0.26
CA ILE A 177 13.54 -5.31 0.30
C ILE A 177 13.56 -5.98 1.68
N ILE A 178 12.41 -6.00 2.36
CA ILE A 178 12.21 -6.72 3.61
C ILE A 178 11.29 -7.92 3.36
N ALA A 179 11.81 -9.13 3.55
CA ALA A 179 10.99 -10.33 3.63
C ALA A 179 10.35 -10.43 5.02
N THR A 180 9.02 -10.36 5.10
CA THR A 180 8.30 -10.28 6.38
C THR A 180 7.77 -11.63 6.86
N PRO A 181 7.48 -11.79 8.18
CA PRO A 181 6.85 -12.98 8.72
C PRO A 181 5.52 -13.31 8.05
N ALA A 182 5.21 -14.60 7.97
CA ALA A 182 3.87 -15.05 7.65
C ALA A 182 2.89 -14.55 8.73
N LYS A 183 1.62 -14.30 8.37
CA LYS A 183 0.55 -13.88 9.31
C LYS A 183 0.76 -12.49 9.94
N LEU A 184 1.52 -11.60 9.30
CA LEU A 184 1.62 -10.21 9.72
C LEU A 184 0.33 -9.43 9.41
N PHE A 185 -0.37 -9.78 8.33
CA PHE A 185 -1.62 -9.14 7.91
C PHE A 185 -2.85 -9.81 8.54
N TYR A 186 -3.81 -8.99 9.00
CA TYR A 186 -5.04 -9.46 9.64
C TYR A 186 -6.01 -10.16 8.68
N THR A 187 -6.04 -9.74 7.41
CA THR A 187 -7.13 -10.05 6.48
C THR A 187 -6.78 -11.04 5.38
N VAL A 188 -5.49 -11.28 5.14
CA VAL A 188 -5.01 -12.16 4.07
C VAL A 188 -3.85 -13.02 4.56
N SER A 189 -3.83 -14.29 4.17
CA SER A 189 -2.76 -15.24 4.53
C SER A 189 -1.56 -15.20 3.58
N ILE A 190 -1.55 -14.26 2.63
CA ILE A 190 -0.52 -14.15 1.60
C ILE A 190 0.79 -13.67 2.25
N LEU A 191 1.92 -14.25 1.83
CA LEU A 191 3.24 -13.76 2.21
C LEU A 191 3.51 -12.43 1.53
N VAL A 192 3.97 -11.45 2.29
CA VAL A 192 4.24 -10.11 1.80
C VAL A 192 5.68 -9.72 2.04
N SER A 193 6.17 -8.82 1.20
CA SER A 193 7.45 -8.16 1.37
C SER A 193 7.23 -6.65 1.35
N ILE A 194 8.08 -5.91 2.04
CA ILE A 194 8.09 -4.45 2.00
C ILE A 194 9.20 -4.06 1.03
N LEU A 195 8.85 -3.32 -0.01
CA LEU A 195 9.80 -2.83 -1.00
C LEU A 195 10.04 -1.35 -0.76
N PHE A 196 11.30 -0.96 -0.93
CA PHE A 196 11.73 0.42 -0.85
C PHE A 196 12.32 0.87 -2.18
N LEU A 197 11.81 1.99 -2.69
CA LEU A 197 12.30 2.63 -3.89
C LEU A 197 12.97 3.95 -3.56
N ARG A 198 13.97 4.32 -4.35
CA ARG A 198 14.63 5.61 -4.32
C ARG A 198 14.94 6.02 -5.75
N LYS A 199 14.43 7.18 -6.18
CA LYS A 199 14.54 7.61 -7.57
C LYS A 199 15.98 7.95 -7.99
N SER A 200 16.76 8.52 -7.07
CA SER A 200 18.18 8.81 -7.24
C SER A 200 18.96 8.28 -6.04
N LYS A 201 19.89 7.36 -6.31
CA LYS A 201 20.77 6.75 -5.31
C LYS A 201 22.13 7.47 -5.28
N PRO A 202 22.70 7.70 -4.09
CA PRO A 202 24.07 8.18 -3.97
C PRO A 202 25.05 7.12 -4.48
N GLU A 203 26.26 7.55 -4.84
CA GLU A 203 27.25 6.72 -5.55
C GLU A 203 27.52 5.37 -4.86
N TYR A 204 27.73 5.37 -3.54
CA TYR A 204 28.00 4.16 -2.76
C TYR A 204 26.84 3.14 -2.73
N MET A 205 25.62 3.57 -3.10
CA MET A 205 24.39 2.77 -3.13
C MET A 205 23.99 2.37 -4.56
N LYS A 206 24.59 2.98 -5.59
CA LYS A 206 24.28 2.64 -6.98
C LYS A 206 24.55 1.16 -7.24
N ARG A 207 23.65 0.55 -8.01
CA ARG A 207 23.66 -0.87 -8.34
C ARG A 207 23.69 -1.80 -7.13
N LYS A 208 23.20 -1.34 -5.97
CA LYS A 208 23.10 -2.13 -4.74
C LYS A 208 21.68 -2.10 -4.16
N VAL A 209 21.29 -3.22 -3.59
CA VAL A 209 20.02 -3.43 -2.90
C VAL A 209 20.27 -4.03 -1.53
N LEU A 210 19.66 -3.45 -0.50
CA LEU A 210 19.66 -4.04 0.84
C LEU A 210 18.52 -5.05 0.98
N PHE A 211 18.86 -6.32 1.17
CA PHE A 211 17.90 -7.36 1.53
C PHE A 211 17.90 -7.57 3.04
N VAL A 212 16.71 -7.57 3.64
CA VAL A 212 16.49 -7.90 5.04
C VAL A 212 15.55 -9.09 5.16
N TYR A 213 16.04 -10.17 5.77
CA TYR A 213 15.30 -11.38 6.04
C TYR A 213 14.70 -11.34 7.45
N ALA A 214 13.51 -10.75 7.58
CA ALA A 214 12.82 -10.59 8.85
C ALA A 214 11.76 -11.68 9.12
N LYS A 215 11.70 -12.76 8.33
CA LYS A 215 10.65 -13.79 8.44
C LYS A 215 10.57 -14.47 9.82
N GLN A 216 11.70 -14.56 10.52
CA GLN A 216 11.81 -15.19 11.84
C GLN A 216 11.64 -14.18 13.00
N MET A 217 11.55 -12.88 12.71
CA MET A 217 11.44 -11.83 13.72
C MET A 217 9.98 -11.51 13.97
N PHE A 218 9.35 -12.15 14.95
CA PHE A 218 7.96 -11.84 15.28
C PHE A 218 7.59 -12.22 16.71
N LYS A 219 6.59 -11.52 17.24
CA LYS A 219 5.90 -11.89 18.47
C LYS A 219 4.52 -12.43 18.13
N PRO A 220 4.18 -13.68 18.47
CA PRO A 220 2.82 -14.18 18.34
C PRO A 220 1.88 -13.38 19.25
N ILE A 221 0.80 -12.86 18.69
CA ILE A 221 -0.32 -12.31 19.50
C ILE A 221 -1.52 -13.25 19.52
N SER A 222 -1.61 -14.16 18.56
CA SER A 222 -2.55 -15.26 18.55
C SER A 222 -2.04 -16.41 17.67
N ARG A 223 -2.75 -17.55 17.62
CA ARG A 223 -2.44 -18.64 16.67
C ARG A 223 -2.46 -18.21 15.20
N ARG A 224 -3.23 -17.16 14.89
CA ARG A 224 -3.47 -16.67 13.52
C ARG A 224 -2.68 -15.42 13.19
N GLN A 225 -1.98 -14.80 14.15
CA GLN A 225 -1.37 -13.51 13.92
C GLN A 225 -0.10 -13.29 14.72
N VAL A 226 0.85 -12.64 14.05
CA VAL A 226 2.11 -12.20 14.61
C VAL A 226 2.28 -10.70 14.40
N VAL A 227 3.14 -10.08 15.20
CA VAL A 227 3.49 -8.65 15.09
C VAL A 227 5.00 -8.47 15.15
N PHE A 228 5.50 -7.40 14.55
CA PHE A 228 6.82 -6.88 14.91
C PHE A 228 6.73 -6.14 16.25
N THR A 229 7.73 -6.30 17.10
CA THR A 229 7.90 -5.45 18.30
C THR A 229 8.72 -4.23 17.94
N ASP A 230 8.81 -3.25 18.83
CA ASP A 230 9.61 -2.06 18.61
C ASP A 230 11.10 -2.40 18.45
N GLU A 231 11.60 -3.43 19.15
CA GLU A 231 12.97 -3.92 19.00
C GLU A 231 13.19 -4.56 17.62
N HIS A 232 12.22 -5.31 17.11
CA HIS A 232 12.29 -5.86 15.75
C HIS A 232 12.36 -4.73 14.71
N ILE A 233 11.51 -3.71 14.86
CA ILE A 233 11.48 -2.56 13.95
C ILE A 233 12.80 -1.78 14.05
N ALA A 234 13.29 -1.50 15.26
CA ALA A 234 14.53 -0.77 15.49
C ALA A 234 15.72 -1.44 14.81
N ARG A 235 15.86 -2.76 14.95
CA ARG A 235 16.95 -3.53 14.32
C ARG A 235 16.88 -3.50 12.79
N ILE A 236 15.69 -3.57 12.20
CA ILE A 236 15.52 -3.46 10.75
C ILE A 236 15.89 -2.03 10.29
N VAL A 237 15.36 -1.01 10.99
CA VAL A 237 15.61 0.39 10.69
C VAL A 237 17.09 0.74 10.79
N GLU A 238 17.81 0.17 11.76
CA GLU A 238 19.26 0.34 11.92
C GLU A 238 20.02 -0.07 10.65
N LYS A 239 19.73 -1.24 10.07
CA LYS A 239 20.38 -1.69 8.83
C LYS A 239 20.11 -0.75 7.65
N PHE A 240 18.88 -0.26 7.53
CA PHE A 240 18.54 0.75 6.52
C PHE A 240 19.28 2.07 6.76
N ARG A 241 19.41 2.53 8.01
CA ARG A 241 20.15 3.75 8.35
C ARG A 241 21.63 3.62 8.04
N MET A 242 22.25 2.49 8.37
CA MET A 242 23.65 2.22 8.04
C MET A 242 23.87 2.22 6.53
N PHE A 243 22.99 1.56 5.78
CA PHE A 243 23.05 1.55 4.32
C PHE A 243 22.82 2.93 3.72
N GLU A 244 21.90 3.73 4.27
CA GLU A 244 21.70 5.12 3.86
C GLU A 244 22.85 6.03 4.25
N ALA A 245 23.57 5.78 5.33
CA ALA A 245 24.74 6.53 5.76
C ALA A 245 26.01 6.21 4.94
N GLY A 246 26.00 5.10 4.19
CA GLY A 246 27.18 4.63 3.44
C GLY A 246 28.19 3.91 4.33
N ASP A 247 27.72 3.27 5.40
CA ASP A 247 28.57 2.44 6.25
C ASP A 247 29.16 1.25 5.47
N PRO A 248 30.33 0.73 5.89
CA PRO A 248 30.93 -0.46 5.29
C PRO A 248 30.00 -1.67 5.29
N GLU A 249 29.99 -2.42 4.20
CA GLU A 249 29.10 -3.57 4.02
C GLU A 249 29.32 -4.66 5.07
N GLU A 250 30.53 -4.79 5.63
CA GLU A 250 30.85 -5.74 6.69
C GLU A 250 30.09 -5.45 7.99
N LYS A 251 29.72 -4.18 8.23
CA LYS A 251 28.89 -3.78 9.38
C LYS A 251 27.39 -3.98 9.11
N ILE A 252 26.98 -3.77 7.86
CA ILE A 252 25.57 -3.91 7.46
C ILE A 252 25.22 -5.39 7.35
N ASN A 253 26.05 -6.17 6.67
CA ASN A 253 25.85 -7.57 6.37
C ASN A 253 25.85 -8.40 7.65
N GLU A 254 24.84 -9.25 7.78
CA GLU A 254 24.64 -10.10 8.92
C GLU A 254 24.02 -11.41 8.44
N LEU A 255 24.74 -12.51 8.63
CA LEU A 255 24.34 -13.81 8.12
C LEU A 255 22.93 -14.19 8.60
N GLY A 256 22.06 -14.50 7.64
CA GLY A 256 20.67 -14.87 7.91
C GLY A 256 19.73 -13.70 8.25
N PHE A 257 20.21 -12.46 8.26
CA PHE A 257 19.39 -11.28 8.58
C PHE A 257 19.46 -10.16 7.55
N ALA A 258 20.65 -9.70 7.16
CA ALA A 258 20.80 -8.57 6.25
C ALA A 258 21.96 -8.80 5.25
N LYS A 259 21.76 -8.43 3.99
CA LYS A 259 22.78 -8.50 2.96
C LYS A 259 22.59 -7.35 1.97
N VAL A 260 23.64 -6.56 1.78
CA VAL A 260 23.79 -5.68 0.61
C VAL A 260 24.22 -6.57 -0.55
N ALA A 261 23.44 -6.58 -1.61
CA ALA A 261 23.74 -7.30 -2.84
C ALA A 261 23.85 -6.33 -4.01
N THR A 262 24.84 -6.57 -4.85
CA THR A 262 25.04 -5.88 -6.13
C THR A 262 24.02 -6.39 -7.17
N ILE A 263 23.74 -5.60 -8.20
CA ILE A 263 22.89 -6.07 -9.31
C ILE A 263 23.51 -7.30 -9.97
N GLU A 264 24.82 -7.37 -10.09
CA GLU A 264 25.55 -8.51 -10.65
C GLU A 264 25.34 -9.79 -9.81
N GLU A 265 25.40 -9.68 -8.48
CA GLU A 265 25.05 -10.79 -7.59
C GLU A 265 23.57 -11.19 -7.77
N ILE A 266 22.65 -10.22 -7.91
CA ILE A 266 21.21 -10.51 -8.10
C ILE A 266 20.96 -11.24 -9.44
N GLU A 267 21.61 -10.80 -10.52
CA GLU A 267 21.51 -11.40 -11.86
C GLU A 267 22.00 -12.86 -11.88
N SER A 268 22.90 -13.24 -10.96
CA SER A 268 23.36 -14.62 -10.85
C SER A 268 22.31 -15.61 -10.34
N PHE A 269 21.15 -15.12 -9.86
CA PHE A 269 20.03 -15.91 -9.33
C PHE A 269 18.81 -16.00 -10.28
N ASP A 270 19.01 -15.74 -11.57
CA ASP A 270 18.01 -15.66 -12.67
C ASP A 270 17.15 -14.37 -12.76
#